data_AF-A0A953ABW7-F1
#
_entry.id   AF-A0A953ABW7-F1
#
_cell.length_a   1.000
_cell.length_b   1.000
_cell.length_c   1.000
_cell.angle_alpha   90.00
_cell.angle_beta   90.00
_cell.angle_gamma   90.00
#
_symmetry.space_group_name_H-M   'P 1'
#
loop_
_entity.id
_entity.type
_entity.pdbx_description
1 polymer ?
#
loop_
_entity_poly.entity_id
_entity_poly.type
_entity_poly.pdbx_seq_one_letter_code
_entity_poly.pdbx_strand_id
1 'polypeptide(L)'
;MTVFVTEGFGRWPMAGPIFDFLARREGQVASVLVPRDGAAAEAPPELYFTVTTVEDDASIQRIEPADGVVARLVDPSHLGTVVTCRSGVLLERRPFGAQEVVEVELATGTQRRVPLANLELLTAASEQD
;
A
#
# COMPACT_ATOMS: atom_id res chain seq x y z
N MET A 1 -5.12 -3.45 29.76
CA MET A 1 -5.97 -3.53 28.56
C MET A 1 -5.45 -2.52 27.57
N THR A 2 -4.99 -2.98 26.40
CA THR A 2 -4.46 -2.12 25.34
C THR A 2 -5.55 -2.02 24.27
N VAL A 3 -5.93 -0.80 23.89
CA VAL A 3 -6.98 -0.55 22.90
C VAL A 3 -6.34 0.12 21.69
N PHE A 4 -6.46 -0.50 20.53
CA PHE A 4 -6.08 0.10 19.26
C PHE A 4 -7.29 0.81 18.68
N VAL A 5 -7.16 2.11 18.47
CA VAL A 5 -8.17 2.92 17.79
C VAL A 5 -7.59 3.32 16.45
N THR A 6 -8.12 2.75 15.39
CA THR A 6 -7.82 3.21 14.03
C THR A 6 -8.86 4.26 13.67
N GLU A 7 -8.43 5.51 13.52
CA GLU A 7 -9.29 6.57 13.02
C GLU A 7 -9.45 6.41 11.50
N GLY A 8 -10.69 6.29 11.02
CA GLY A 8 -10.99 6.42 9.60
C GLY A 8 -11.14 7.90 9.25
N PHE A 9 -10.52 8.35 8.16
CA PHE A 9 -10.70 9.73 7.69
C PHE A 9 -12.04 9.88 6.95
N GLY A 10 -13.04 10.43 7.63
CA GLY A 10 -14.30 10.88 7.01
C GLY A 10 -15.14 9.72 6.42
N ARG A 11 -15.28 9.69 5.09
CA ARG A 11 -16.15 8.73 4.35
C ARG A 11 -15.46 7.40 4.04
N TRP A 12 -14.18 7.27 4.38
CA TRP A 12 -13.41 6.07 4.14
C TRP A 12 -13.59 5.13 5.33
N PRO A 13 -14.21 3.95 5.15
CA PRO A 13 -14.27 2.96 6.21
C PRO A 13 -12.84 2.59 6.65
N MET A 14 -12.69 2.12 7.89
CA MET A 14 -11.46 1.45 8.35
C MET A 14 -10.89 0.60 7.21
N ALA A 15 -9.58 0.60 7.04
CA ALA A 15 -8.93 -0.29 6.09
C ALA A 15 -9.34 -1.74 6.41
N GLY A 16 -10.37 -2.24 5.72
CA GLY A 16 -10.96 -3.57 5.92
C GLY A 16 -9.90 -4.66 6.01
N PRO A 17 -8.84 -4.64 5.17
CA PRO A 17 -7.74 -5.58 5.28
C PRO A 17 -7.07 -5.64 6.66
N ILE A 18 -6.92 -4.51 7.37
CA ILE A 18 -6.34 -4.49 8.72
C ILE A 18 -7.30 -5.14 9.73
N PHE A 19 -8.59 -4.82 9.65
CA PHE A 19 -9.58 -5.38 10.55
C PHE A 19 -9.71 -6.90 10.35
N ASP A 20 -9.79 -7.35 9.09
CA ASP A 20 -9.84 -8.76 8.74
C ASP A 20 -8.58 -9.48 9.19
N PHE A 21 -7.41 -8.86 9.02
CA PHE A 21 -6.13 -9.40 9.49
C PHE A 21 -6.10 -9.60 11.01
N LEU A 22 -6.63 -8.64 11.78
CA LEU A 22 -6.72 -8.70 13.24
C LEU A 22 -7.78 -9.72 13.69
N ALA A 23 -8.95 -9.74 13.06
CA ALA A 23 -10.05 -10.65 13.37
C ALA A 23 -9.63 -12.12 13.20
N ARG A 24 -8.89 -12.44 12.12
CA ARG A 24 -8.34 -13.79 11.90
C ARG A 24 -7.35 -14.25 12.97
N ARG A 25 -6.86 -13.34 13.81
CA ARG A 25 -5.88 -13.61 14.87
C ARG A 25 -6.46 -13.41 16.26
N GLU A 26 -7.79 -13.38 16.36
CA GLU A 26 -8.48 -13.36 17.65
C GLU A 26 -8.04 -14.54 18.52
N GLY A 27 -7.78 -14.27 19.80
CA GLY A 27 -7.31 -15.27 20.77
C GLY A 27 -5.82 -15.61 20.69
N GLN A 28 -5.07 -15.06 19.72
CA GLN A 28 -3.61 -15.25 19.65
C GLN A 28 -2.86 -14.29 20.57
N VAL A 29 -1.69 -14.73 21.06
CA VAL A 29 -0.76 -13.87 21.80
C VAL A 29 0.01 -13.00 20.81
N ALA A 30 -0.04 -11.69 21.04
CA ALA A 30 0.68 -10.69 20.28
C ALA A 30 1.64 -9.88 21.17
N SER A 31 2.76 -9.47 20.58
CA SER A 31 3.68 -8.49 21.16
C SER A 31 3.49 -7.15 20.47
N VAL A 32 3.44 -6.08 21.26
CA VAL A 32 3.30 -4.71 20.75
C VAL A 32 4.58 -3.95 21.10
N LEU A 33 5.20 -3.36 20.09
CA LEU A 33 6.31 -2.44 20.27
C LEU A 33 5.82 -1.02 20.04
N VAL A 34 5.82 -0.22 21.11
CA VAL A 34 5.50 1.21 21.05
C VAL A 34 6.80 2.00 21.22
N PRO A 35 7.21 2.82 20.24
CA PRO A 35 8.37 3.68 20.38
C PRO A 35 8.22 4.63 21.58
N ARG A 36 9.31 4.89 22.32
CA ARG A 36 9.29 5.85 23.44
C ARG A 36 9.27 7.29 22.94
N ASP A 37 8.66 8.17 23.72
CA ASP A 37 8.72 9.63 23.52
C ASP A 37 10.18 10.10 23.40
N GLY A 38 10.47 10.86 22.34
CA GLY A 38 11.80 11.44 22.07
C GLY A 38 12.72 10.57 21.22
N ALA A 39 12.31 9.35 20.82
CA ALA A 39 12.91 8.69 19.66
C ALA A 39 12.53 9.45 18.38
N ALA A 40 13.39 9.38 17.35
CA ALA A 40 13.21 10.08 16.08
C ALA A 40 11.75 10.04 15.58
N ALA A 41 11.28 11.18 15.07
CA ALA A 41 9.89 11.37 14.64
C ALA A 41 9.34 10.16 13.86
N GLU A 42 8.14 9.72 14.23
CA GLU A 42 7.21 8.94 13.38
C GLU A 42 7.49 7.45 13.11
N ALA A 43 8.08 6.69 14.03
CA ALA A 43 7.93 5.22 13.94
C ALA A 43 6.49 4.83 14.38
N PRO A 44 5.70 4.14 13.53
CA PRO A 44 4.38 3.65 13.94
C PRO A 44 4.54 2.51 14.96
N PRO A 45 3.52 2.26 15.80
CA PRO A 45 3.51 1.09 16.66
C PRO A 45 3.54 -0.18 15.80
N GLU A 46 4.38 -1.14 16.20
CA GLU A 46 4.52 -2.42 15.51
C GLU A 46 3.81 -3.52 16.30
N LEU A 47 3.14 -4.41 15.57
CA LEU A 47 2.35 -5.49 16.17
C LEU A 47 2.79 -6.84 15.59
N TYR A 48 3.24 -7.72 16.47
CA TYR A 48 3.84 -9.00 16.14
C TYR A 48 2.96 -10.13 16.65
N PHE A 49 2.52 -11.00 15.74
CA PHE A 49 1.79 -12.22 16.07
C PHE A 49 2.70 -13.43 15.93
N THR A 50 2.55 -14.39 16.84
CA THR A 50 3.28 -15.66 16.74
C THR A 50 2.54 -16.54 15.73
N VAL A 51 3.07 -16.65 14.50
CA VAL A 51 2.42 -17.41 13.43
C VAL A 51 2.93 -18.86 13.47
N THR A 52 2.08 -19.81 13.87
CA THR A 52 2.36 -21.25 13.75
C THR A 52 2.01 -21.80 12.37
N THR A 53 1.12 -21.13 11.61
CA THR A 53 0.69 -21.50 10.26
C THR A 53 0.42 -20.24 9.43
N VAL A 54 1.17 -20.07 8.34
CA VAL A 54 0.89 -19.02 7.33
C VAL A 54 -0.24 -19.54 6.44
N GLU A 55 -1.46 -19.08 6.65
CA GLU A 55 -2.50 -19.21 5.63
C GLU A 55 -2.30 -18.08 4.61
N ASP A 56 -1.77 -18.45 3.45
CA ASP A 56 -1.62 -17.57 2.30
C ASP A 56 -3.02 -17.28 1.75
N ASP A 57 -3.47 -16.03 1.83
CA ASP A 57 -4.78 -15.64 1.33
C ASP A 57 -4.76 -15.55 -0.20
N ALA A 58 -4.94 -16.71 -0.85
CA ALA A 58 -4.93 -16.87 -2.29
C ALA A 58 -5.98 -16.03 -3.06
N SER A 59 -6.82 -15.27 -2.35
CA SER A 59 -7.86 -14.40 -2.93
C SER A 59 -7.39 -12.98 -3.25
N ILE A 60 -6.22 -12.54 -2.76
CA ILE A 60 -5.66 -11.22 -3.10
C ILE A 60 -4.93 -11.33 -4.44
N GLN A 61 -5.61 -11.01 -5.53
CA GLN A 61 -4.93 -10.81 -6.81
C GLN A 61 -4.09 -9.55 -6.75
N ARG A 62 -2.79 -9.73 -6.50
CA ARG A 62 -1.81 -8.66 -6.60
C ARG A 62 -1.67 -8.29 -8.07
N ILE A 63 -2.28 -7.17 -8.46
CA ILE A 63 -2.06 -6.57 -9.76
C ILE A 63 -0.65 -6.01 -9.71
N GLU A 64 0.19 -6.39 -10.67
CA GLU A 64 1.53 -5.83 -10.81
C GLU A 64 1.50 -4.74 -11.88
N PRO A 65 2.27 -3.64 -11.73
CA PRO A 65 2.39 -2.66 -12.79
C PRO A 65 2.92 -3.31 -14.06
N ALA A 66 2.32 -2.97 -15.20
CA ALA A 66 2.77 -3.35 -16.52
C ALA A 66 2.37 -2.27 -17.53
N ASP A 67 2.94 -2.29 -18.73
CA ASP A 67 2.54 -1.35 -19.79
C ASP A 67 1.03 -1.47 -20.07
N GLY A 68 0.35 -0.33 -20.10
CA GLY A 68 -1.09 -0.22 -20.29
C GLY A 68 -1.94 -0.36 -19.03
N VAL A 69 -1.38 -0.77 -17.88
CA VAL A 69 -2.12 -0.78 -16.61
C VAL A 69 -2.45 0.64 -16.19
N VAL A 70 -3.70 0.90 -15.84
CA VAL A 70 -4.12 2.21 -15.35
C VAL A 70 -3.88 2.27 -13.84
N ALA A 71 -3.34 3.39 -13.38
CA ALA A 71 -3.09 3.65 -11.97
C ALA A 71 -3.57 5.05 -11.60
N ARG A 72 -3.70 5.28 -10.29
CA ARG A 72 -4.01 6.59 -9.70
C ARG A 72 -2.86 7.01 -8.80
N LEU A 73 -2.43 8.26 -8.95
CA LEU A 73 -1.43 8.85 -8.06
C LEU A 73 -2.06 9.11 -6.69
N VAL A 74 -1.38 8.65 -5.64
CA VAL A 74 -1.78 8.88 -4.23
C VAL A 74 -0.84 9.81 -3.48
N ASP A 75 0.18 10.37 -4.17
CA ASP A 75 1.03 11.38 -3.56
C ASP A 75 0.29 12.72 -3.37
N PRO A 76 0.59 13.49 -2.31
CA PRO A 76 -0.15 14.72 -2.01
C PRO A 76 -0.12 15.79 -3.11
N SER A 77 0.91 15.80 -3.96
CA SER A 77 1.06 16.82 -5.02
C SER A 77 0.21 16.53 -6.24
N HIS A 78 -0.16 15.25 -6.46
CA HIS A 78 -0.91 14.82 -7.64
C HIS A 78 -2.08 13.88 -7.30
N LEU A 79 -2.56 13.93 -6.05
CA LEU A 79 -3.58 13.06 -5.52
C LEU A 79 -4.79 12.95 -6.45
N GLY A 80 -5.15 11.73 -6.81
CA GLY A 80 -6.31 11.44 -7.65
C GLY A 80 -6.05 11.48 -9.17
N THR A 81 -4.85 11.90 -9.60
CA THR A 81 -4.50 11.94 -11.02
C THR A 81 -4.40 10.53 -11.59
N VAL A 82 -5.15 10.25 -12.64
CA VAL A 82 -5.11 8.97 -13.36
C VAL A 82 -3.95 8.99 -14.36
N VAL A 83 -3.18 7.90 -14.37
CA VAL A 83 -2.00 7.71 -15.22
C VAL A 83 -2.00 6.32 -15.82
N THR A 84 -1.27 6.14 -16.92
CA THR A 84 -1.04 4.83 -17.54
C THR A 84 0.38 4.39 -17.27
N CYS A 85 0.57 3.21 -16.68
CA CYS A 85 1.88 2.59 -16.54
C CYS A 85 2.45 2.27 -17.94
N ARG A 86 3.73 2.55 -18.12
CA ARG A 86 4.50 2.29 -19.36
C ARG A 86 5.61 1.25 -19.15
N SER A 87 5.80 0.81 -17.92
CA SER A 87 6.78 -0.21 -17.55
C SER A 87 6.25 -1.08 -16.42
N GLY A 88 6.94 -2.21 -16.21
CA GLY A 88 6.88 -2.91 -14.92
C GLY A 88 7.64 -2.17 -13.83
N VAL A 89 7.80 -2.83 -12.67
CA VAL A 89 8.58 -2.30 -11.55
C VAL A 89 10.06 -2.22 -11.93
N LEU A 90 10.64 -1.04 -11.75
CA LEU A 90 12.07 -0.77 -11.94
C LEU A 90 12.69 -0.42 -10.59
N LEU A 91 13.97 -0.73 -10.42
CA LEU A 91 14.73 -0.35 -9.23
C LEU A 91 15.62 0.85 -9.54
N GLU A 92 15.31 2.00 -8.96
CA GLU A 92 16.07 3.24 -9.12
C GLU A 92 17.02 3.47 -7.94
N ARG A 93 18.32 3.62 -8.22
CA ARG A 93 19.31 3.95 -7.18
C ARG A 93 19.25 5.44 -6.83
N ARG A 94 19.12 5.73 -5.55
CA ARG A 94 19.11 7.09 -4.97
C ARG A 94 20.19 7.22 -3.89
N PRO A 95 20.54 8.44 -3.44
CA PRO A 95 21.59 8.66 -2.44
C PRO A 95 21.38 7.91 -1.11
N PHE A 96 20.12 7.63 -0.76
CA PHE A 96 19.75 6.97 0.50
C PHE A 96 19.30 5.51 0.32
N GLY A 97 19.54 4.90 -0.85
CA GLY A 97 19.17 3.52 -1.13
C GLY A 97 18.51 3.33 -2.48
N ALA A 98 18.02 2.13 -2.74
CA ALA A 98 17.25 1.82 -3.94
C ALA A 98 15.75 1.99 -3.66
N GLN A 99 15.01 2.48 -4.65
CA GLN A 99 13.57 2.67 -4.58
C GLN A 99 12.90 2.02 -5.78
N GLU A 100 11.81 1.31 -5.55
CA GLU A 100 10.96 0.78 -6.61
C GLU A 100 10.16 1.92 -7.26
N VAL A 101 10.26 2.02 -8.57
CA VAL A 101 9.59 3.05 -9.38
C VAL A 101 8.92 2.42 -10.60
N VAL A 102 7.91 3.10 -11.11
CA VAL A 102 7.22 2.75 -12.35
C VAL A 102 7.22 3.96 -13.25
N GLU A 103 7.46 3.75 -14.55
CA GLU A 103 7.27 4.80 -15.55
C GLU A 103 5.79 4.93 -15.86
N VAL A 104 5.26 6.15 -15.78
CA VAL A 104 3.84 6.43 -16.00
C VAL A 104 3.68 7.60 -16.95
N GLU A 105 2.58 7.60 -17.69
CA GLU A 105 2.17 8.65 -18.61
C GLU A 105 0.91 9.33 -18.10
N LEU A 106 0.95 10.66 -18.01
CA LEU A 106 -0.22 11.48 -17.70
C LEU A 106 -1.11 11.64 -18.95
N ALA A 107 -2.37 12.05 -18.74
CA ALA A 107 -3.29 12.40 -19.83
C ALA A 107 -2.75 13.48 -20.79
N THR A 108 -1.77 14.28 -20.35
CA THR A 108 -1.08 15.28 -21.18
C THR A 108 -0.01 14.67 -22.10
N GLY A 109 0.18 13.34 -22.08
CA GLY A 109 1.26 12.64 -22.80
C GLY A 109 2.63 12.77 -22.14
N THR A 110 2.71 13.42 -20.97
CA THR A 110 3.97 13.58 -20.23
C THR A 110 4.32 12.28 -19.52
N GLN A 111 5.53 11.76 -19.77
CA GLN A 111 6.05 10.60 -19.08
C GLN A 111 6.90 11.01 -17.87
N ARG A 112 6.76 10.28 -16.77
CA ARG A 112 7.54 10.48 -15.54
C ARG A 112 7.71 9.17 -14.78
N ARG A 113 8.76 9.10 -13.96
CA ARG A 113 8.93 8.02 -12.98
C ARG A 113 8.28 8.39 -11.67
N VAL A 114 7.56 7.43 -11.10
CA VAL A 114 6.84 7.59 -9.83
C VAL A 114 7.19 6.42 -8.92
N PRO A 115 7.45 6.66 -7.62
CA PRO A 115 7.58 5.57 -6.65
C PRO A 115 6.39 4.62 -6.70
N LEU A 116 6.64 3.31 -6.64
CA LEU A 116 5.57 2.31 -6.61
C LEU A 116 4.59 2.57 -5.46
N ALA A 117 5.11 2.98 -4.30
CA ALA A 117 4.32 3.34 -3.12
C ALA A 117 3.33 4.51 -3.33
N ASN A 118 3.51 5.30 -4.40
CA ASN A 118 2.64 6.43 -4.74
C ASN A 118 1.61 6.07 -5.84
N LEU A 119 1.48 4.79 -6.19
CA LEU A 119 0.55 4.30 -7.19
C LEU A 119 -0.50 3.38 -6.56
N GLU A 120 -1.75 3.65 -6.88
CA GLU A 120 -2.88 2.76 -6.66
C GLU A 120 -3.29 2.18 -8.01
N LEU A 121 -3.04 0.90 -8.25
CA LEU A 121 -3.39 0.25 -9.52
C LEU A 121 -4.91 0.06 -9.61
N LEU A 122 -5.49 0.47 -10.73
CA LEU A 122 -6.92 0.35 -10.98
C LEU A 122 -7.17 -0.96 -11.74
N THR A 123 -8.06 -1.80 -11.20
CA THR A 123 -8.49 -3.01 -11.89
C THR A 123 -9.28 -2.61 -13.13
N ALA A 124 -8.97 -3.21 -14.28
CA ALA A 124 -9.89 -3.15 -15.41
C ALA A 124 -11.19 -3.82 -14.96
N ALA A 125 -12.28 -3.04 -14.92
CA ALA A 125 -13.60 -3.62 -14.78
C ALA A 125 -13.75 -4.63 -15.93
N SER A 126 -13.90 -5.91 -15.60
CA SER A 126 -14.24 -6.92 -16.58
C SER A 126 -15.60 -6.53 -17.15
N GLU A 127 -15.62 -6.02 -18.38
CA GLU A 127 -16.81 -6.10 -19.22
C GLU A 127 -17.11 -7.59 -19.39
N GLN A 128 -18.06 -8.08 -18.59
CA GLN A 128 -18.67 -9.38 -18.82
C GLN A 128 -19.65 -9.20 -19.98
N ASP A 129 -19.24 -9.69 -21.15
CA ASP A 129 -20.12 -10.03 -22.27
C ASP A 129 -20.58 -11.49 -22.14
#